data_AF-A0A7Y9L8P9-F1
#
_entry.id   AF-A0A7Y9L8P9-F1
#
_cell.length_a   1.000
_cell.length_b   1.000
_cell.length_c   1.000
_cell.angle_alpha   90.00
_cell.angle_beta   90.00
_cell.angle_gamma   90.00
#
_symmetry.space_group_name_H-M   'P 1'
#
loop_
_entity.id
_entity.type
_entity.pdbx_description
1 polymer ?
#
loop_
_entity_poly.entity_id
_entity_poly.type
_entity_poly.pdbx_seq_one_letter_code
_entity_poly.pdbx_strand_id
1 'polypeptide(L)'
;MRAERAKDGIAPVFLGLVVDGCKNYLALKNFQADTNHWDKVKGGGRKDTKQCRAINEYLDEVRIAIRGHYRDMELNGIRITIDTLKDAFLGNLREETPIMFSELIAYHNEQALL
;
A
#
# COMPACT_ATOMS: atom_id res chain seq x y z
N MET A 1 -10.21 1.88 -9.56
CA MET A 1 -10.50 3.25 -10.04
C MET A 1 -11.71 3.80 -9.31
N ARG A 2 -11.72 5.09 -8.96
CA ARG A 2 -12.88 5.82 -8.44
C ARG A 2 -13.46 6.68 -9.55
N ALA A 3 -14.28 6.08 -10.42
CA ALA A 3 -14.82 6.73 -11.61
C ALA A 3 -15.75 7.90 -11.27
N GLU A 4 -16.38 7.86 -10.10
CA GLU A 4 -17.19 8.95 -9.54
C GLU A 4 -16.37 10.22 -9.20
N ARG A 5 -15.03 10.10 -9.13
CA ARG A 5 -14.11 11.22 -8.91
C ARG A 5 -13.43 11.67 -10.20
N ALA A 6 -13.97 11.28 -11.36
CA ALA A 6 -13.40 11.64 -12.64
C ALA A 6 -13.52 13.14 -12.94
N LYS A 7 -12.48 13.71 -13.55
CA LYS A 7 -12.49 15.03 -14.18
C LYS A 7 -11.99 14.85 -15.60
N ASP A 8 -12.72 15.37 -16.58
CA ASP A 8 -12.38 15.27 -18.00
C ASP A 8 -12.10 13.84 -18.50
N GLY A 9 -12.87 12.87 -18.00
CA GLY A 9 -12.73 11.45 -18.36
C GLY A 9 -11.55 10.73 -17.68
N ILE A 10 -10.76 11.43 -16.87
CA ILE A 10 -9.61 10.92 -16.14
C ILE A 10 -10.00 10.71 -14.67
N ALA A 11 -9.75 9.52 -14.13
CA ALA A 11 -10.12 9.16 -12.77
C ALA A 11 -8.92 8.69 -11.94
N PRO A 12 -8.88 9.01 -10.63
CA PRO A 12 -7.85 8.50 -9.74
C PRO A 12 -8.00 6.98 -9.54
N VAL A 13 -6.86 6.31 -9.45
CA VAL A 13 -6.79 4.87 -9.19
C VAL A 13 -6.34 4.63 -7.75
N PHE A 14 -6.95 3.63 -7.13
CA PHE A 14 -6.70 3.26 -5.75
C PHE A 14 -6.21 1.83 -5.71
N LEU A 15 -5.17 1.60 -4.93
CA LEU A 15 -4.72 0.28 -4.51
C LEU A 15 -5.60 -0.17 -3.34
N GLY A 16 -6.17 -1.37 -3.45
CA GLY A 16 -6.85 -2.02 -2.34
C GLY A 16 -5.91 -3.00 -1.65
N LEU A 17 -5.73 -2.85 -0.35
CA LEU A 17 -4.96 -3.77 0.49
C LEU A 17 -5.92 -4.53 1.40
N VAL A 18 -5.71 -5.84 1.52
CA VAL A 18 -6.47 -6.73 2.41
C VAL A 18 -5.46 -7.61 3.13
N VAL A 19 -5.44 -7.53 4.46
CA VAL A 19 -4.59 -8.34 5.35
C VAL A 19 -5.46 -8.72 6.54
N ASP A 20 -5.52 -10.00 6.88
CA ASP A 20 -6.29 -10.54 8.02
C ASP A 20 -7.75 -10.04 8.11
N GLY A 21 -8.43 -9.98 6.96
CA GLY A 21 -9.84 -9.54 6.88
C GLY A 21 -10.04 -8.03 7.02
N CYS A 22 -9.04 -7.27 7.44
CA CYS A 22 -9.04 -5.81 7.36
C CYS A 22 -8.90 -5.40 5.89
N LYS A 23 -9.43 -4.22 5.53
CA LYS A 23 -9.30 -3.65 4.18
C LYS A 23 -8.98 -2.15 4.23
N ASN A 24 -8.06 -1.71 3.38
CA ASN A 24 -7.72 -0.30 3.22
C ASN A 24 -7.58 0.05 1.73
N TYR A 25 -7.80 1.31 1.40
CA TYR A 25 -7.63 1.83 0.04
C TYR A 25 -6.71 3.04 0.05
N LEU A 26 -5.65 2.96 -0.75
CA LEU A 26 -4.69 4.03 -0.93
C LEU A 26 -4.82 4.63 -2.34
N ALA A 27 -4.88 5.96 -2.45
CA ALA A 27 -4.76 6.63 -3.73
C ALA A 27 -3.32 6.50 -4.27
N LEU A 28 -3.18 6.16 -5.55
CA LEU A 28 -1.90 6.17 -6.23
C LEU A 28 -1.59 7.61 -6.65
N LYS A 29 -0.77 8.32 -5.85
CA LYS A 29 -0.61 9.79 -5.90
C LYS A 29 -0.33 10.36 -7.29
N ASN A 30 0.45 9.66 -8.11
CA ASN A 30 0.87 10.13 -9.43
C ASN A 30 0.24 9.31 -10.58
N PHE A 31 -0.86 8.60 -10.31
CA PHE A 31 -1.49 7.76 -11.31
C PHE A 31 -2.99 7.99 -11.41
N GLN A 32 -3.39 8.38 -12.61
CA GLN A 32 -4.78 8.51 -13.02
C GLN A 32 -4.94 7.78 -14.34
N ALA A 33 -6.14 7.24 -14.56
CA ALA A 33 -6.42 6.49 -15.77
C ALA A 33 -7.67 7.04 -16.45
N ASP A 34 -7.63 7.08 -17.77
CA ASP A 34 -8.80 7.37 -18.60
C ASP A 34 -9.84 6.25 -18.41
N THR A 35 -11.05 6.66 -18.08
CA THR A 35 -12.20 5.80 -17.86
C THR A 35 -12.55 4.94 -19.09
N ASN A 36 -12.27 5.42 -20.31
CA ASN A 36 -12.49 4.68 -21.55
C ASN A 36 -11.50 3.52 -21.73
N HIS A 37 -10.28 3.70 -21.24
CA HIS A 37 -9.19 2.72 -21.32
C HIS A 37 -9.20 1.74 -20.14
N TRP A 38 -10.05 1.96 -19.14
CA TRP A 38 -10.16 1.12 -17.96
C TRP A 38 -11.19 0.00 -18.11
N ASP A 39 -10.82 -1.19 -17.67
CA ASP A 39 -11.71 -2.32 -17.46
C ASP A 39 -12.02 -2.47 -15.97
N LYS A 40 -13.30 -2.33 -15.62
CA LYS A 40 -13.77 -2.37 -14.23
C LYS A 40 -13.65 -3.75 -13.60
N VAL A 41 -13.79 -4.82 -14.40
CA VAL A 41 -13.73 -6.21 -13.92
C VAL A 41 -12.27 -6.61 -13.71
N LYS A 42 -11.41 -6.31 -14.68
CA LYS A 42 -9.97 -6.57 -14.58
C LYS A 42 -9.27 -5.67 -13.56
N GLY A 43 -9.80 -4.47 -13.33
CA GLY A 43 -9.14 -3.46 -12.52
C GLY A 43 -7.83 -2.96 -13.15
N GLY A 44 -7.82 -2.78 -14.48
CA GLY A 44 -6.66 -2.35 -15.26
C GLY A 44 -7.02 -1.93 -16.68
N GLY A 45 -6.04 -1.87 -17.58
CA GLY A 45 -6.25 -1.49 -18.98
C GLY A 45 -7.05 -2.55 -19.77
N ARG A 46 -8.02 -2.11 -20.58
CA ARG A 46 -9.03 -2.95 -21.27
C ARG A 46 -8.51 -3.75 -22.46
N LYS A 47 -7.67 -3.16 -23.31
CA LYS A 47 -7.21 -3.77 -24.58
C LYS A 47 -5.68 -3.79 -24.66
N ASP A 48 -5.14 -4.42 -25.70
CA ASP A 48 -3.72 -4.30 -26.02
C ASP A 48 -3.44 -3.04 -26.87
N THR A 49 -3.80 -1.88 -26.32
CA THR A 49 -3.35 -0.58 -26.86
C THR A 49 -2.15 -0.11 -26.07
N LYS A 50 -1.33 0.77 -26.66
CA LYS A 50 -0.15 1.34 -25.97
C LYS A 50 -0.52 1.99 -24.63
N GLN A 51 -1.65 2.71 -24.59
CA GLN A 51 -2.16 3.36 -23.39
C GLN A 51 -2.61 2.34 -22.32
N CYS A 52 -3.34 1.30 -22.73
CA CYS A 52 -3.77 0.26 -21.80
C CYS A 52 -2.61 -0.59 -21.28
N ARG A 53 -1.57 -0.81 -22.10
CA ARG A 53 -0.33 -1.47 -21.67
C ARG A 53 0.39 -0.65 -20.60
N ALA A 54 0.59 0.64 -20.84
CA ALA A 54 1.20 1.53 -19.84
C ALA A 54 0.43 1.54 -18.50
N ILE A 55 -0.91 1.49 -18.54
CA ILE A 55 -1.73 1.33 -17.33
C ILE A 55 -1.40 0.02 -16.62
N ASN A 56 -1.34 -1.10 -17.35
CA ASN A 56 -1.09 -2.41 -16.75
C ASN A 56 0.32 -2.52 -16.20
N GLU A 57 1.33 -2.05 -16.94
CA GLU A 57 2.73 -2.01 -16.53
C GLU A 57 2.90 -1.28 -15.20
N TYR A 58 2.33 -0.08 -15.08
CA TYR A 58 2.35 0.68 -13.82
C TYR A 58 1.67 -0.08 -12.67
N LEU A 59 0.52 -0.70 -12.92
CA LEU A 59 -0.18 -1.48 -11.89
C LEU A 59 0.62 -2.72 -11.48
N ASP A 60 1.36 -3.33 -12.40
CA ASP A 60 2.23 -4.47 -12.12
C ASP A 60 3.44 -4.04 -11.30
N GLU A 61 4.07 -2.91 -11.60
CA GLU A 61 5.12 -2.31 -10.77
C GLU A 61 4.63 -2.08 -9.32
N VAL A 62 3.44 -1.49 -9.16
CA VAL A 62 2.83 -1.28 -7.83
C VAL A 62 2.59 -2.61 -7.11
N ARG A 63 2.12 -3.65 -7.81
CA ARG A 63 1.92 -4.98 -7.22
C ARG A 63 3.24 -5.63 -6.80
N ILE A 64 4.28 -5.48 -7.62
CA ILE A 64 5.63 -5.99 -7.32
C ILE A 64 6.16 -5.30 -6.06
N ALA A 65 6.05 -3.98 -5.97
CA ALA A 65 6.51 -3.21 -4.80
C ALA A 65 5.80 -3.67 -3.51
N ILE A 66 4.47 -3.79 -3.52
CA ILE A 66 3.70 -4.28 -2.36
C ILE A 66 4.11 -5.69 -1.96
N ARG A 67 4.29 -6.59 -2.93
CA ARG A 67 4.75 -7.96 -2.66
C ARG A 67 6.15 -7.97 -2.07
N GLY A 68 7.03 -7.08 -2.55
CA GLY A 68 8.37 -6.87 -1.98
C GLY A 68 8.30 -6.50 -0.51
N HIS A 69 7.57 -5.42 -0.17
CA HIS A 69 7.40 -5.01 1.23
C HIS A 69 6.80 -6.11 2.11
N TYR A 70 5.78 -6.82 1.63
CA TYR A 70 5.21 -7.94 2.36
C TYR A 70 6.24 -9.03 2.65
N ARG A 71 7.02 -9.42 1.64
CA ARG A 71 8.07 -10.44 1.74
C ARG A 71 9.19 -10.01 2.69
N ASP A 72 9.60 -8.76 2.61
CA ASP A 72 10.62 -8.20 3.50
C ASP A 72 10.14 -8.21 4.96
N MET A 73 8.89 -7.85 5.21
CA MET A 73 8.31 -7.90 6.56
C MET A 73 8.24 -9.32 7.10
N GLU A 74 7.85 -10.30 6.26
CA GLU A 74 7.83 -11.71 6.62
C GLU A 74 9.22 -12.24 6.97
N LEU A 75 10.24 -11.92 6.16
CA LEU A 75 11.63 -12.33 6.38
C LEU A 75 12.25 -11.73 7.64
N ASN A 76 11.88 -10.48 7.97
CA ASN A 76 12.36 -9.79 9.17
C ASN A 76 11.52 -10.09 10.43
N GLY A 77 10.49 -10.94 10.33
CA GLY A 77 9.60 -11.25 11.46
C GLY A 77 8.76 -10.07 11.94
N ILE A 78 8.58 -9.04 11.09
CA ILE A 78 7.77 -7.86 11.40
C ILE A 78 6.30 -8.26 11.35
N ARG A 79 5.52 -7.83 12.34
CA ARG A 79 4.07 -8.08 12.35
C ARG A 79 3.41 -7.42 11.14
N ILE A 80 2.86 -8.26 10.25
CA ILE A 80 2.15 -7.80 9.07
C ILE A 80 0.73 -7.41 9.46
N THR A 81 0.42 -6.14 9.29
CA THR A 81 -0.92 -5.57 9.40
C THR A 81 -1.15 -4.68 8.19
N ILE A 82 -2.38 -4.25 7.98
CA ILE A 82 -2.68 -3.26 6.94
C ILE A 82 -1.89 -1.97 7.10
N ASP A 83 -1.76 -1.48 8.34
CA ASP A 83 -1.10 -0.20 8.59
C ASP A 83 0.41 -0.33 8.40
N THR A 84 1.03 -1.39 8.92
CA THR A 84 2.47 -1.63 8.73
C THR A 84 2.84 -1.86 7.26
N LEU A 85 2.02 -2.59 6.50
CA LEU A 85 2.24 -2.78 5.06
C LEU A 85 2.03 -1.47 4.27
N LYS A 86 1.02 -0.68 4.64
CA LYS A 86 0.75 0.61 4.02
C LYS A 86 1.88 1.60 4.28
N ASP A 87 2.39 1.64 5.51
CA ASP A 87 3.49 2.54 5.87
C ASP A 87 4.79 2.14 5.19
N ALA A 88 5.09 0.84 5.10
CA ALA A 88 6.20 0.32 4.31
C ALA A 88 6.12 0.78 2.84
N PHE A 89 4.96 0.62 2.20
CA PHE A 89 4.74 1.04 0.82
C PHE A 89 4.85 2.54 0.60
N LEU A 90 4.40 3.35 1.56
CA LEU A 90 4.47 4.80 1.48
C LEU A 90 5.87 5.36 1.77
N GLY A 91 6.83 4.52 2.20
CA GLY A 91 8.11 4.97 2.72
C GLY A 91 7.96 5.69 4.08
N ASN A 92 6.84 5.49 4.76
CA ASN A 92 6.56 6.00 6.10
C ASN A 92 7.11 5.07 7.19
N LEU A 93 8.01 4.14 6.86
CA LEU A 93 8.82 3.47 7.87
C LEU A 93 9.54 4.58 8.63
N ARG A 94 8.94 4.99 9.76
CA ARG A 94 9.72 5.43 10.90
C ARG A 94 10.80 4.37 10.99
N GLU A 95 12.07 4.77 10.97
CA GLU A 95 13.09 3.94 11.60
C GLU A 95 12.42 3.49 12.89
N GLU A 96 12.06 2.21 12.97
CA GLU A 96 11.56 1.66 14.21
C GLU A 96 12.68 2.02 15.16
N THR A 97 12.46 3.03 16.01
CA THR A 97 13.36 3.30 17.10
C THR A 97 13.25 1.99 17.85
N PRO A 98 14.25 1.10 17.77
CA PRO A 98 14.14 -0.16 18.48
C PRO A 98 13.89 0.26 19.91
N ILE A 99 12.82 -0.23 20.54
CA ILE A 99 12.61 0.02 21.96
C ILE A 99 13.87 -0.50 22.62
N MET A 100 14.75 0.42 22.99
CA MET A 100 16.06 0.07 23.50
C MET A 100 15.80 -0.66 24.81
N PHE A 101 16.60 -1.67 25.13
CA PHE A 101 16.44 -2.44 26.37
C PHE A 101 16.31 -1.53 27.63
N SER A 102 16.90 -0.33 27.58
CA SER A 102 16.75 0.73 28.57
C SER A 102 15.31 1.24 28.75
N GLU A 103 14.53 1.38 27.67
CA GLU A 103 13.13 1.82 27.73
C GLU A 103 12.21 0.73 28.29
N LEU A 104 12.49 -0.53 27.95
CA LEU A 104 11.78 -1.68 28.53
C LEU A 104 12.06 -1.79 30.05
N ILE A 105 13.31 -1.59 30.48
CA ILE A 105 13.68 -1.55 31.90
C ILE A 105 13.00 -0.37 32.60
N ALA A 106 12.99 0.82 31.98
CA ALA A 106 12.35 2.00 32.57
C ALA A 106 10.85 1.78 32.79
N TYR A 107 10.13 1.22 31.80
CA TYR A 107 8.72 0.87 31.93
C TYR A 107 8.46 -0.12 33.07
N HIS A 108 9.30 -1.15 33.22
CA HIS A 108 9.14 -2.13 34.29
C HIS A 108 9.44 -1.54 35.68
N ASN A 109 10.43 -0.64 35.76
CA ASN A 109 10.79 0.03 37.01
C ASN A 109 9.74 1.05 37.46
N GLU A 110 9.10 1.75 36.52
CA GLU A 110 7.99 2.67 36.84
C GLU A 110 6.75 1.93 37.33
N GLN A 111 6.45 0.73 36.81
CA GLN A 111 5.33 -0.08 37.28
C GLN A 111 5.60 -0.86 38.58
N ALA A 112 6.86 -1.05 38.94
CA ALA A 112 7.26 -1.68 40.21
C ALA A 112 7.28 -0.71 41.41
N LEU A 113 7.03 0.58 41.18
CA LEU A 113 7.00 1.63 42.22
C LEU A 113 5.57 2.08 42.60
N LEU A 114 4.54 1.35 42.14
CA LEU A 114 3.16 1.42 42.63
C LEU A 114 2.83 0.19 43.49
#